data_AF-I4F0F8-F1
#
_entry.id   AF-I4F0F8-F1
#
_cell.length_a   1.000
_cell.length_b   1.000
_cell.length_c   1.000
_cell.angle_alpha   90.00
_cell.angle_beta   90.00
_cell.angle_gamma   90.00
#
_symmetry.space_group_name_H-M   'P 1'
#
loop_
_entity.id
_entity.type
_entity.pdbx_description
1 polymer ?
#
loop_
_entity_poly.entity_id
_entity_poly.type
_entity_poly.pdbx_seq_one_letter_code
_entity_poly.pdbx_strand_id
1 'polypeptide(L)'
;MSGVQTAVIAAASGSAVTAVVGLLLKWGARLPVFVRSHVLPDHRPIADGAGWLAARADSSIDQVRVLVCCAPDRSLRRPGGNPDLAVQLVRTAFGRWVGDQPAHSSKQHGVRFDAPNGPAHGYAWAHAAGRVDLCCAIPTTITKAGQVGISVMSILEVLGAVHAAVGSPEYAAAFGHRRFHLPRRFDWTFTVSPTISTADKGAVSWQRLTFPGAVPSRAAGDQQAFVPPEGYAAKALRSWSMRRPLAELCDLALRDFLHANGYHNVEGPIRDSIAALTAS
;
A
#
# COMPACT_ATOMS: atom_id res chain seq x y z
N MET A 1 51.75 8.10 -59.36
CA MET A 1 51.07 7.07 -58.55
C MET A 1 50.79 7.61 -57.13
N SER A 2 49.90 8.60 -56.97
CA SER A 2 49.60 9.22 -55.65
C SER A 2 48.10 9.52 -55.44
N GLY A 3 47.21 8.82 -56.14
CA GLY A 3 45.75 9.03 -56.05
C GLY A 3 44.97 7.94 -55.31
N VAL A 4 45.59 6.79 -55.01
CA VAL A 4 44.88 5.60 -54.49
C VAL A 4 44.87 5.56 -52.96
N GLN A 5 45.83 6.18 -52.27
CA GLN A 5 45.91 6.14 -50.79
C GLN A 5 44.89 7.07 -50.11
N THR A 6 44.47 8.16 -50.75
CA THR A 6 43.52 9.13 -50.17
C THR A 6 42.08 8.60 -50.15
N ALA A 7 41.69 7.78 -51.12
CA ALA A 7 40.34 7.22 -51.21
C ALA A 7 40.06 6.14 -50.14
N VAL A 8 41.07 5.34 -49.79
CA VAL A 8 40.94 4.27 -48.79
C VAL A 8 40.82 4.84 -47.37
N ILE A 9 41.53 5.92 -47.07
CA ILE A 9 41.46 6.60 -45.76
C ILE A 9 40.12 7.33 -45.58
N ALA A 10 39.55 7.92 -46.65
CA ALA A 10 38.24 8.56 -46.63
C ALA A 10 37.08 7.55 -46.45
N ALA A 11 37.17 6.36 -47.05
CA ALA A 11 36.16 5.30 -46.90
C ALA A 11 36.19 4.64 -45.50
N ALA A 12 37.38 4.47 -44.91
CA ALA A 12 37.53 3.94 -43.56
C ALA A 12 37.02 4.92 -42.48
N SER A 13 37.19 6.23 -42.69
CA SER A 13 36.67 7.26 -41.78
C SER A 13 35.15 7.43 -41.88
N GLY A 14 34.57 7.34 -43.09
CA GLY A 14 33.12 7.35 -43.28
C GLY A 14 32.39 6.19 -42.60
N SER A 15 32.92 4.96 -42.71
CA SER A 15 32.32 3.78 -42.09
C SER A 15 32.41 3.78 -40.56
N ALA A 16 33.51 4.26 -39.98
CA ALA A 16 33.67 4.41 -38.54
C ALA A 16 32.70 5.47 -37.96
N VAL A 17 32.55 6.62 -38.62
CA VAL A 17 31.60 7.66 -38.21
C VAL A 17 30.16 7.15 -38.31
N THR A 18 29.81 6.42 -39.37
CA THR A 18 28.47 5.84 -39.53
C THR A 18 28.18 4.76 -38.48
N ALA A 19 29.19 3.95 -38.11
CA ALA A 19 29.06 2.96 -37.04
C ALA A 19 28.90 3.60 -35.66
N VAL A 20 29.65 4.66 -35.36
CA VAL A 20 29.56 5.41 -34.08
C VAL A 20 28.23 6.17 -33.99
N VAL A 21 27.79 6.84 -35.06
CA VAL A 21 26.49 7.51 -35.12
C VAL A 21 25.35 6.49 -35.06
N GLY A 22 25.47 5.36 -35.74
CA GLY A 22 24.52 4.25 -35.66
C GLY A 22 24.43 3.65 -34.25
N LEU A 23 25.56 3.50 -33.56
CA LEU A 23 25.60 3.08 -32.15
C LEU A 23 24.97 4.16 -31.25
N LEU A 24 25.33 5.43 -31.41
CA LEU A 24 24.79 6.55 -30.63
C LEU A 24 23.30 6.77 -30.86
N LEU A 25 22.77 6.52 -32.05
CA LEU A 25 21.34 6.57 -32.34
C LEU A 25 20.61 5.36 -31.75
N LYS A 26 21.20 4.16 -31.87
CA LYS A 26 20.63 2.91 -31.32
C LYS A 26 20.63 2.90 -29.79
N TRP A 27 21.63 3.52 -29.16
CA TRP A 27 21.69 3.75 -27.73
C TRP A 27 20.91 5.00 -27.32
N GLY A 28 20.89 6.06 -28.14
CA GLY A 28 20.17 7.30 -27.90
C GLY A 28 18.65 7.17 -27.91
N ALA A 29 18.09 6.18 -28.62
CA ALA A 29 16.68 5.80 -28.49
C ALA A 29 16.41 4.90 -27.28
N ARG A 30 17.42 4.14 -26.82
CA ARG A 30 17.33 3.24 -25.67
C ARG A 30 17.60 3.93 -24.34
N LEU A 31 18.40 5.00 -24.33
CA LEU A 31 18.74 5.78 -23.14
C LEU A 31 17.49 6.43 -22.52
N PRO A 32 16.58 7.07 -23.28
CA PRO A 32 15.35 7.63 -22.75
C PRO A 32 14.42 6.54 -22.26
N VAL A 33 14.33 5.37 -22.93
CA VAL A 33 13.50 4.24 -22.47
C VAL A 33 14.10 3.59 -21.22
N PHE A 34 15.42 3.49 -21.15
CA PHE A 34 16.16 2.98 -19.99
C PHE A 34 16.02 3.96 -18.81
N VAL A 35 16.26 5.25 -19.03
CA VAL A 35 16.06 6.31 -18.04
C VAL A 35 14.59 6.36 -17.64
N ARG A 36 13.63 6.31 -18.56
CA ARG A 36 12.20 6.31 -18.26
C ARG A 36 11.77 5.07 -17.46
N SER A 37 12.27 3.88 -17.79
CA SER A 37 12.03 2.66 -16.98
C SER A 37 12.80 2.62 -15.65
N HIS A 38 13.84 3.46 -15.51
CA HIS A 38 14.62 3.60 -14.27
C HIS A 38 14.19 4.79 -13.40
N VAL A 39 13.46 5.77 -13.96
CA VAL A 39 13.09 7.04 -13.32
C VAL A 39 11.57 7.16 -13.15
N LEU A 40 10.75 6.68 -14.09
CA LEU A 40 9.30 6.73 -13.95
C LEU A 40 8.75 5.43 -13.33
N PRO A 41 7.79 5.54 -12.40
CA PRO A 41 6.97 4.41 -11.98
C PRO A 41 6.29 3.76 -13.19
N ASP A 42 6.35 2.44 -13.29
CA ASP A 42 5.75 1.65 -14.39
C ASP A 42 4.40 1.03 -13.99
N HIS A 43 3.87 1.41 -12.84
CA HIS A 43 2.57 0.94 -12.35
C HIS A 43 1.58 2.10 -12.32
N ARG A 44 0.30 1.77 -12.50
CA ARG A 44 -0.79 2.70 -12.18
C ARG A 44 -0.80 2.89 -10.66
N PRO A 45 -0.87 4.13 -10.14
CA PRO A 45 -1.10 4.38 -8.72
C PRO A 45 -2.25 3.50 -8.21
N ILE A 46 -2.13 3.00 -6.97
CA ILE A 46 -3.16 2.17 -6.33
C ILE A 46 -4.54 2.84 -6.37
N ALA A 47 -4.56 4.18 -6.38
CA ALA A 47 -5.76 5.01 -6.43
C ALA A 47 -6.50 5.03 -7.79
N ASP A 48 -5.85 4.62 -8.90
CA ASP A 48 -6.42 4.74 -10.25
C ASP A 48 -7.40 3.59 -10.63
N GLY A 49 -7.72 2.68 -9.70
CA GLY A 49 -8.65 1.58 -9.99
C GLY A 49 -9.22 0.89 -8.75
N ALA A 50 -10.56 0.89 -8.64
CA ALA A 50 -11.46 0.03 -7.86
C ALA A 50 -11.21 -0.23 -6.36
N GLY A 51 -10.03 0.07 -5.80
CA GLY A 51 -9.68 -0.21 -4.40
C GLY A 51 -10.58 0.50 -3.39
N TRP A 52 -11.15 1.64 -3.78
CA TRP A 52 -12.13 2.39 -2.97
C TRP A 52 -13.45 1.65 -2.77
N LEU A 53 -13.90 0.86 -3.75
CA LEU A 53 -15.18 0.13 -3.64
C LEU A 53 -15.11 -0.95 -2.55
N ALA A 54 -13.92 -1.47 -2.24
CA ALA A 54 -13.74 -2.52 -1.23
C ALA A 54 -13.89 -2.01 0.22
N ALA A 55 -13.58 -0.74 0.50
CA ALA A 55 -13.76 -0.14 1.83
C ALA A 55 -15.17 0.45 2.04
N ARG A 56 -15.91 0.69 0.93
CA ARG A 56 -17.30 1.19 0.95
C ARG A 56 -18.36 0.11 1.12
N ALA A 57 -18.04 -1.14 0.76
CA ALA A 57 -19.00 -2.25 0.83
C ALA A 57 -19.35 -2.54 2.30
N ASP A 58 -20.59 -2.25 2.67
CA ASP A 58 -21.30 -2.55 3.92
C ASP A 58 -20.38 -3.03 5.05
N SER A 59 -20.04 -2.08 5.92
CA SER A 59 -19.52 -2.41 7.24
C SER A 59 -20.49 -3.40 7.88
N SER A 60 -19.96 -4.54 8.31
CA SER A 60 -20.68 -5.48 9.16
C SER A 60 -21.22 -4.76 10.40
N ILE A 61 -22.28 -5.31 10.98
CA ILE A 61 -22.94 -4.71 12.14
C ILE A 61 -21.91 -4.41 13.25
N ASP A 62 -21.92 -3.16 13.72
CA ASP A 62 -21.07 -2.63 14.79
C ASP A 62 -19.55 -2.69 14.52
N GLN A 63 -19.13 -2.69 13.24
CA GLN A 63 -17.73 -2.76 12.84
C GLN A 63 -17.36 -1.70 11.80
N VAL A 64 -16.17 -1.11 11.92
CA VAL A 64 -15.56 -0.26 10.87
C VAL A 64 -14.59 -1.09 10.05
N ARG A 65 -14.60 -0.95 8.73
CA ARG A 65 -13.55 -1.56 7.89
C ARG A 65 -12.33 -0.66 7.80
N VAL A 66 -11.16 -1.27 7.93
CA VAL A 66 -9.88 -0.65 7.63
C VAL A 66 -9.22 -1.42 6.50
N LEU A 67 -8.84 -0.71 5.44
CA LEU A 67 -8.14 -1.27 4.31
C LEU A 67 -6.77 -0.61 4.20
N VAL A 68 -5.74 -1.44 4.20
CA VAL A 68 -4.36 -1.05 3.90
C VAL A 68 -3.92 -1.81 2.66
N CYS A 69 -3.53 -1.07 1.63
CA CYS A 69 -2.98 -1.61 0.40
C CYS A 69 -1.53 -1.15 0.25
N CYS A 70 -0.65 -2.05 -0.14
CA CYS A 70 0.74 -1.75 -0.43
C CYS A 70 1.13 -2.43 -1.74
N ALA A 71 1.55 -1.63 -2.73
CA ALA A 71 1.98 -2.14 -4.03
C ALA A 71 3.40 -1.69 -4.33
N PRO A 72 4.23 -2.52 -4.98
CA PRO A 72 5.54 -2.09 -5.41
C PRO A 72 5.41 -0.94 -6.42
N ASP A 73 6.18 0.12 -6.24
CA ASP A 73 6.23 1.34 -7.09
C ASP A 73 6.75 1.05 -8.52
N ARG A 74 7.05 -0.20 -8.83
CA ARG A 74 7.36 -0.66 -10.19
C ARG A 74 6.82 -2.06 -10.36
N SER A 75 6.27 -2.30 -11.54
CA SER A 75 5.83 -3.61 -12.00
C SER A 75 6.90 -4.67 -11.74
N LEU A 76 6.49 -5.82 -11.20
CA LEU A 76 7.36 -6.97 -11.08
C LEU A 76 7.78 -7.43 -12.47
N ARG A 77 9.04 -7.85 -12.61
CA ARG A 77 9.59 -8.32 -13.90
C ARG A 77 8.79 -9.47 -14.52
N ARG A 78 8.16 -10.30 -13.68
CA ARG A 78 7.29 -11.40 -14.09
C ARG A 78 6.07 -11.41 -13.15
N PRO A 79 4.91 -10.88 -13.57
CA PRO A 79 3.69 -11.08 -12.82
C PRO A 79 3.37 -12.58 -12.77
N GLY A 80 2.92 -13.05 -11.60
CA GLY A 80 2.68 -14.47 -11.33
C GLY A 80 3.66 -15.07 -10.33
N GLY A 81 3.78 -14.44 -9.16
CA GLY A 81 4.47 -15.01 -8.00
C GLY A 81 4.02 -16.43 -7.69
N ASN A 82 4.85 -17.19 -6.97
CA ASN A 82 4.52 -18.55 -6.59
C ASN A 82 3.31 -18.55 -5.62
N PRO A 83 2.14 -19.11 -6.01
CA PRO A 83 0.95 -19.10 -5.14
C PRO A 83 1.18 -19.78 -3.80
N ASP A 84 2.01 -20.83 -3.73
CA ASP A 84 2.28 -21.53 -2.47
C ASP A 84 3.08 -20.66 -1.50
N LEU A 85 4.05 -19.90 -2.02
CA LEU A 85 4.80 -18.92 -1.21
C LEU A 85 3.93 -17.73 -0.82
N ALA A 86 2.99 -17.32 -1.68
CA ALA A 86 2.02 -16.28 -1.34
C ALA A 86 1.02 -16.76 -0.26
N VAL A 87 0.60 -18.03 -0.29
CA VAL A 87 -0.17 -18.68 0.78
C VAL A 87 0.62 -18.62 2.10
N GLN A 88 1.90 -18.99 2.06
CA GLN A 88 2.77 -18.94 3.25
C GLN A 88 2.92 -17.52 3.79
N LEU A 89 3.15 -16.53 2.92
CA LEU A 89 3.20 -15.12 3.29
C LEU A 89 1.92 -14.70 4.00
N VAL A 90 0.74 -14.96 3.41
CA VAL A 90 -0.54 -14.54 3.99
C VAL A 90 -0.81 -15.22 5.34
N ARG A 91 -0.55 -16.53 5.45
CA ARG A 91 -0.73 -17.24 6.73
C ARG A 91 0.20 -16.71 7.82
N THR A 92 1.46 -16.47 7.49
CA THR A 92 2.46 -15.98 8.44
C THR A 92 2.17 -14.56 8.88
N ALA A 93 1.88 -13.67 7.93
CA ALA A 93 1.68 -12.26 8.22
C ALA A 93 0.27 -11.94 8.74
N PHE A 94 -0.74 -12.68 8.28
CA PHE A 94 -2.15 -12.31 8.47
C PHE A 94 -3.03 -13.41 9.09
N GLY A 95 -2.46 -14.54 9.54
CA GLY A 95 -3.23 -15.68 10.03
C GLY A 95 -4.24 -15.37 11.14
N ARG A 96 -4.03 -14.32 11.95
CA ARG A 96 -4.99 -13.90 12.98
C ARG A 96 -6.26 -13.23 12.45
N TRP A 97 -6.28 -12.76 11.20
CA TRP A 97 -7.41 -12.04 10.61
C TRP A 97 -8.18 -12.84 9.56
N VAL A 98 -7.60 -13.92 9.04
CA VAL A 98 -8.14 -14.67 7.91
C VAL A 98 -8.35 -16.14 8.25
N GLY A 99 -9.17 -16.83 7.48
CA GLY A 99 -9.36 -18.28 7.62
C GLY A 99 -8.12 -19.09 7.26
N ASP A 100 -8.16 -20.40 7.52
CA ASP A 100 -7.01 -21.29 7.31
C ASP A 100 -6.72 -21.59 5.83
N GLN A 101 -7.72 -21.47 4.96
CA GLN A 101 -7.63 -21.82 3.54
C GLN A 101 -7.88 -20.60 2.64
N PRO A 102 -7.18 -20.52 1.48
CA PRO A 102 -7.42 -19.44 0.54
C PRO A 102 -8.81 -19.58 -0.09
N ALA A 103 -9.57 -18.50 -0.11
CA ALA A 103 -10.83 -18.41 -0.86
C ALA A 103 -10.57 -18.36 -2.38
N HIS A 104 -9.41 -17.84 -2.79
CA HIS A 104 -8.96 -17.82 -4.18
C HIS A 104 -7.44 -18.00 -4.27
N SER A 105 -6.97 -18.80 -5.22
CA SER A 105 -5.54 -18.99 -5.49
C SER A 105 -5.31 -19.24 -6.98
N SER A 106 -4.62 -18.32 -7.65
CA SER A 106 -4.21 -18.50 -9.05
C SER A 106 -2.91 -17.76 -9.36
N LYS A 107 -2.19 -18.21 -10.38
CA LYS A 107 -0.96 -17.52 -10.84
C LYS A 107 -1.28 -16.14 -11.43
N GLN A 108 -2.45 -15.95 -12.02
CA GLN A 108 -2.83 -14.71 -12.70
C GLN A 108 -3.28 -13.62 -11.73
N HIS A 109 -3.96 -14.00 -10.64
CA HIS A 109 -4.57 -13.05 -9.70
C HIS A 109 -3.93 -13.05 -8.32
N GLY A 110 -3.14 -14.08 -8.00
CA GLY A 110 -2.51 -14.25 -6.69
C GLY A 110 -3.41 -15.03 -5.74
N VAL A 111 -3.23 -14.77 -4.45
CA VAL A 111 -3.84 -15.55 -3.38
C VAL A 111 -4.63 -14.63 -2.46
N ARG A 112 -5.90 -14.97 -2.25
CA ARG A 112 -6.82 -14.26 -1.35
C ARG A 112 -7.35 -15.21 -0.29
N PHE A 113 -7.33 -14.75 0.93
CA PHE A 113 -8.02 -15.35 2.05
C PHE A 113 -9.11 -14.40 2.52
N ASP A 114 -10.29 -14.94 2.81
CA ASP A 114 -11.35 -14.17 3.46
C ASP A 114 -11.24 -14.31 4.98
N ALA A 115 -11.82 -13.37 5.71
CA ALA A 115 -11.99 -13.48 7.16
C ALA A 115 -12.78 -14.76 7.52
N PRO A 116 -12.59 -15.34 8.72
CA PRO A 116 -13.30 -16.57 9.13
C PRO A 116 -14.83 -16.48 9.01
N ASN A 117 -15.39 -15.28 9.19
CA ASN A 117 -16.83 -15.03 9.08
C ASN A 117 -17.28 -14.63 7.66
N GLY A 118 -16.39 -14.76 6.67
CA GLY A 118 -16.65 -14.46 5.26
C GLY A 118 -16.07 -13.12 4.77
N PRO A 119 -16.11 -12.86 3.45
CA PRO A 119 -15.51 -11.68 2.82
C PRO A 119 -16.10 -10.34 3.28
N ALA A 120 -17.31 -10.37 3.87
CA ALA A 120 -17.93 -9.21 4.47
C ALA A 120 -17.24 -8.76 5.79
N HIS A 121 -16.42 -9.60 6.40
CA HIS A 121 -15.70 -9.26 7.64
C HIS A 121 -14.22 -8.90 7.40
N GLY A 122 -13.74 -9.10 6.19
CA GLY A 122 -12.36 -8.79 5.83
C GLY A 122 -11.77 -9.79 4.84
N TYR A 123 -10.57 -9.48 4.39
CA TYR A 123 -9.76 -10.34 3.56
C TYR A 123 -8.29 -9.93 3.62
N ALA A 124 -7.39 -10.85 3.30
CA ALA A 124 -6.02 -10.55 2.93
C ALA A 124 -5.77 -11.05 1.51
N TRP A 125 -5.16 -10.23 0.66
CA TRP A 125 -4.88 -10.58 -0.74
C TRP A 125 -3.45 -10.23 -1.12
N ALA A 126 -2.66 -11.26 -1.39
CA ALA A 126 -1.35 -11.16 -2.03
C ALA A 126 -1.53 -11.32 -3.55
N HIS A 127 -1.62 -10.21 -4.27
CA HIS A 127 -1.85 -10.18 -5.72
C HIS A 127 -0.65 -10.73 -6.49
N ALA A 128 -0.89 -11.32 -7.67
CA ALA A 128 0.16 -11.84 -8.55
C ALA A 128 1.21 -10.79 -8.97
N ALA A 129 0.83 -9.50 -8.94
CA ALA A 129 1.68 -8.35 -9.22
C ALA A 129 2.50 -7.85 -8.00
N GLY A 130 2.41 -8.53 -6.85
CA GLY A 130 3.14 -8.17 -5.63
C GLY A 130 2.46 -7.13 -4.76
N ARG A 131 1.25 -6.68 -5.11
CA ARG A 131 0.41 -5.87 -4.23
C ARG A 131 -0.11 -6.73 -3.08
N VAL A 132 -0.12 -6.18 -1.88
CA VAL A 132 -0.69 -6.80 -0.68
C VAL A 132 -1.79 -5.90 -0.17
N ASP A 133 -2.98 -6.47 -0.03
CA ASP A 133 -4.15 -5.83 0.58
C ASP A 133 -4.49 -6.54 1.87
N LEU A 134 -4.79 -5.77 2.91
CA LEU A 134 -5.41 -6.25 4.14
C LEU A 134 -6.62 -5.38 4.44
N CYS A 135 -7.80 -5.99 4.40
CA CYS A 135 -9.07 -5.40 4.82
C CYS A 135 -9.53 -6.10 6.08
N CYS A 136 -9.69 -5.37 7.19
CA CYS A 136 -10.11 -5.93 8.46
C CYS A 136 -11.33 -5.18 9.00
N ALA A 137 -12.27 -5.91 9.58
CA ALA A 137 -13.29 -5.33 10.43
C ALA A 137 -12.73 -5.06 11.83
N ILE A 138 -12.80 -3.80 12.26
CA ILE A 138 -12.44 -3.35 13.60
C ILE A 138 -13.72 -3.18 14.42
N PRO A 139 -13.85 -3.85 15.57
CA PRO A 139 -14.98 -3.67 16.47
C PRO A 139 -15.13 -2.20 16.89
N THR A 140 -16.36 -1.73 16.92
CA THR A 140 -16.67 -0.42 17.48
C THR A 140 -17.12 -0.52 18.94
N THR A 141 -16.98 0.57 19.68
CA THR A 141 -17.49 0.69 21.04
C THR A 141 -18.59 1.74 21.07
N ILE A 142 -19.72 1.44 21.70
CA ILE A 142 -20.80 2.43 21.89
C ILE A 142 -20.67 3.03 23.29
N THR A 143 -20.55 4.36 23.39
CA THR A 143 -20.51 5.05 24.67
C THR A 143 -21.89 5.06 25.33
N LYS A 144 -21.95 5.40 26.63
CA LYS A 144 -23.24 5.60 27.35
C LYS A 144 -24.13 6.67 26.68
N ALA A 145 -23.52 7.64 26.00
CA ALA A 145 -24.23 8.67 25.24
C ALA A 145 -24.63 8.21 23.82
N GLY A 146 -24.45 6.93 23.49
CA GLY A 146 -24.78 6.36 22.18
C GLY A 146 -23.82 6.71 21.05
N GLN A 147 -22.63 7.23 21.35
CA GLN A 147 -21.63 7.58 20.34
C GLN A 147 -20.79 6.36 20.00
N VAL A 148 -20.53 6.17 18.71
CA VAL A 148 -19.73 5.09 18.15
C VAL A 148 -18.27 5.52 18.12
N GLY A 149 -17.43 4.74 18.80
CA GLY A 149 -15.98 4.91 18.89
C GLY A 149 -15.22 3.79 18.18
N ILE A 150 -14.04 4.12 17.65
CA ILE A 150 -13.08 3.15 17.11
C ILE A 150 -11.69 3.31 17.76
N SER A 151 -10.93 2.22 17.80
CA SER A 151 -9.59 2.20 18.38
C SER A 151 -8.52 2.59 17.36
N VAL A 152 -7.73 3.61 17.69
CA VAL A 152 -6.56 4.01 16.89
C VAL A 152 -5.51 2.91 16.88
N MET A 153 -5.34 2.18 17.98
CA MET A 153 -4.40 1.06 18.05
C MET A 153 -4.79 -0.04 17.07
N SER A 154 -6.07 -0.39 16.99
CA SER A 154 -6.54 -1.39 16.03
C SER A 154 -6.33 -0.96 14.57
N ILE A 155 -6.45 0.34 14.28
CA ILE A 155 -6.13 0.90 12.95
C ILE A 155 -4.62 0.72 12.65
N LEU A 156 -3.77 1.14 13.59
CA LEU A 156 -2.31 1.09 13.44
C LEU A 156 -1.79 -0.34 13.35
N GLU A 157 -2.40 -1.30 14.04
CA GLU A 157 -2.05 -2.72 13.94
C GLU A 157 -2.22 -3.26 12.51
N VAL A 158 -3.29 -2.88 11.80
CA VAL A 158 -3.51 -3.28 10.41
C VAL A 158 -2.41 -2.71 9.51
N LEU A 159 -2.04 -1.44 9.73
CA LEU A 159 -0.96 -0.78 8.99
C LEU A 159 0.41 -1.43 9.25
N GLY A 160 0.70 -1.71 10.52
CA GLY A 160 1.90 -2.41 10.97
C GLY A 160 2.00 -3.82 10.41
N ALA A 161 0.89 -4.55 10.33
CA ALA A 161 0.83 -5.89 9.76
C ALA A 161 1.24 -5.91 8.29
N VAL A 162 0.68 -5.00 7.48
CA VAL A 162 1.05 -4.90 6.06
C VAL A 162 2.50 -4.46 5.91
N HIS A 163 2.99 -3.53 6.73
CA HIS A 163 4.41 -3.14 6.77
C HIS A 163 5.34 -4.30 7.07
N ALA A 164 5.03 -5.10 8.10
CA ALA A 164 5.79 -6.29 8.42
C ALA A 164 5.76 -7.29 7.26
N ALA A 165 4.59 -7.54 6.66
CA ALA A 165 4.42 -8.46 5.55
C ALA A 165 5.28 -8.09 4.34
N VAL A 166 5.21 -6.85 3.84
CA VAL A 166 5.97 -6.44 2.64
C VAL A 166 7.46 -6.26 2.89
N GLY A 167 7.86 -6.12 4.16
CA GLY A 167 9.26 -6.13 4.61
C GLY A 167 9.83 -7.53 4.85
N SER A 168 9.00 -8.58 4.81
CA SER A 168 9.40 -9.91 5.26
C SER A 168 10.20 -10.71 4.20
N PRO A 169 11.01 -11.70 4.63
CA PRO A 169 11.64 -12.66 3.72
C PRO A 169 10.63 -13.44 2.86
N GLU A 170 9.46 -13.76 3.39
CA GLU A 170 8.38 -14.48 2.69
C GLU A 170 7.84 -13.65 1.51
N TYR A 171 7.71 -12.33 1.67
CA TYR A 171 7.32 -11.47 0.57
C TYR A 171 8.38 -11.46 -0.54
N ALA A 172 9.66 -11.40 -0.16
CA ALA A 172 10.76 -11.51 -1.11
C ALA A 172 10.81 -12.89 -1.79
N ALA A 173 10.50 -13.97 -1.07
CA ALA A 173 10.41 -15.31 -1.64
C ALA A 173 9.25 -15.43 -2.64
N ALA A 174 8.06 -14.92 -2.29
CA ALA A 174 6.87 -15.00 -3.12
C ALA A 174 6.98 -14.17 -4.42
N PHE A 175 7.62 -12.99 -4.34
CA PHE A 175 7.65 -12.00 -5.43
C PHE A 175 9.07 -11.70 -5.96
N GLY A 176 10.04 -12.55 -5.61
CA GLY A 176 11.43 -12.53 -6.06
C GLY A 176 12.30 -11.40 -5.50
N HIS A 177 13.48 -11.20 -6.08
CA HIS A 177 14.34 -10.02 -5.84
C HIS A 177 14.46 -9.18 -7.11
N ARG A 178 14.71 -7.87 -6.96
CA ARG A 178 14.99 -6.98 -8.11
C ARG A 178 16.32 -7.36 -8.76
N ARG A 179 16.41 -7.22 -10.09
CA ARG A 179 17.58 -7.55 -10.93
C ARG A 179 18.89 -6.88 -10.48
N PHE A 180 18.81 -5.75 -9.76
CA PHE A 180 19.97 -4.91 -9.42
C PHE A 180 20.10 -4.63 -7.91
N HIS A 181 19.48 -5.43 -7.05
CA HIS A 181 19.48 -5.23 -5.58
C HIS A 181 19.04 -3.84 -5.09
N LEU A 182 18.49 -2.99 -5.97
CA LEU A 182 17.97 -1.69 -5.59
C LEU A 182 16.83 -1.87 -4.58
N PRO A 183 16.79 -1.06 -3.51
CA PRO A 183 15.74 -1.14 -2.51
C PRO A 183 14.37 -1.02 -3.18
N ARG A 184 13.44 -1.90 -2.78
CA ARG A 184 12.05 -1.80 -3.23
C ARG A 184 11.43 -0.55 -2.62
N ARG A 185 10.66 0.14 -3.44
CA ARG A 185 9.80 1.24 -3.02
C ARG A 185 8.36 0.82 -3.27
N PHE A 186 7.46 1.37 -2.47
CA PHE A 186 6.07 0.95 -2.41
C PHE A 186 5.15 2.17 -2.38
N ASP A 187 4.05 2.07 -3.09
CA ASP A 187 2.91 2.95 -2.89
C ASP A 187 2.02 2.38 -1.81
N TRP A 188 1.51 3.23 -0.95
CA TRP A 188 0.57 2.87 0.10
C TRP A 188 -0.75 3.58 -0.08
N THR A 189 -1.81 2.86 0.26
CA THR A 189 -3.15 3.42 0.41
C THR A 189 -3.73 2.91 1.71
N PHE A 190 -4.23 3.83 2.52
CA PHE A 190 -4.83 3.55 3.81
C PHE A 190 -6.21 4.20 3.85
N THR A 191 -7.24 3.43 4.17
CA THR A 191 -8.62 3.90 4.29
C THR A 191 -9.31 3.29 5.49
N VAL A 192 -10.26 4.04 6.04
CA VAL A 192 -11.11 3.66 7.17
C VAL A 192 -12.53 3.98 6.76
N SER A 193 -13.46 3.02 6.79
CA SER A 193 -14.85 3.29 6.41
C SER A 193 -15.42 4.45 7.24
N PRO A 194 -16.11 5.43 6.65
CA PRO A 194 -16.68 6.55 7.40
C PRO A 194 -17.90 6.10 8.21
N THR A 195 -18.55 5.01 7.82
CA THR A 195 -19.82 4.56 8.39
C THR A 195 -19.73 3.12 8.90
N ILE A 196 -20.56 2.83 9.89
CA ILE A 196 -20.88 1.49 10.37
C ILE A 196 -22.34 1.19 10.14
N SER A 197 -22.68 -0.08 9.91
CA SER A 197 -24.07 -0.53 10.03
C SER A 197 -24.36 -0.83 11.49
N THR A 198 -25.51 -0.39 11.98
CA THR A 198 -26.02 -0.73 13.31
C THR A 198 -27.32 -1.49 13.15
N ALA A 199 -27.60 -2.44 14.04
CA ALA A 199 -28.83 -3.24 13.98
C ALA A 199 -30.10 -2.36 14.02
N ASP A 200 -30.06 -1.27 14.82
CA ASP A 200 -31.24 -0.47 15.12
C ASP A 200 -31.37 0.81 14.26
N LYS A 201 -30.27 1.37 13.75
CA LYS A 201 -30.26 2.71 13.11
C LYS A 201 -29.77 2.70 11.67
N GLY A 202 -29.47 1.52 11.11
CA GLY A 202 -28.85 1.42 9.79
C GLY A 202 -27.44 2.00 9.77
N ALA A 203 -27.06 2.63 8.66
CA ALA A 203 -25.72 3.19 8.48
C ALA A 203 -25.53 4.51 9.26
N VAL A 204 -24.59 4.53 10.20
CA VAL A 204 -24.22 5.72 11.00
C VAL A 204 -22.72 6.01 10.90
N SER A 205 -22.34 7.29 10.90
CA SER A 205 -20.92 7.67 11.00
C SER A 205 -20.37 7.32 12.38
N TRP A 206 -19.12 6.88 12.48
CA TRP A 206 -18.44 6.88 13.78
C TRP A 206 -18.15 8.33 14.20
N GLN A 207 -18.10 8.59 15.51
CA GLN A 207 -17.95 9.95 16.06
C GLN A 207 -16.75 10.11 17.00
N ARG A 208 -16.13 9.01 17.45
CA ARG A 208 -15.02 9.07 18.40
C ARG A 208 -13.88 8.14 18.05
N LEU A 209 -12.69 8.56 18.47
CA LEU A 209 -11.48 7.76 18.42
C LEU A 209 -10.99 7.52 19.85
N THR A 210 -10.54 6.30 20.14
CA THR A 210 -9.89 5.95 21.40
C THR A 210 -8.39 5.85 21.18
N PHE A 211 -7.64 6.42 22.12
CA PHE A 211 -6.18 6.49 22.12
C PHE A 211 -5.64 5.85 23.39
N PRO A 212 -4.42 5.28 23.37
CA PRO A 212 -3.79 4.75 24.58
C PRO A 212 -3.41 5.84 25.59
N GLY A 213 -3.30 7.10 25.14
CA GLY A 213 -2.94 8.25 25.96
C GLY A 213 -3.95 9.39 25.86
N ALA A 214 -3.46 10.62 25.72
CA ALA A 214 -4.31 11.79 25.57
C ALA A 214 -5.17 11.69 24.29
N VAL A 215 -6.44 12.09 24.38
CA VAL A 215 -7.32 12.21 23.23
C VAL A 215 -7.11 13.61 22.62
N PRO A 216 -6.83 13.73 21.31
CA PRO A 216 -6.69 15.01 20.65
C PRO A 216 -8.01 15.77 20.68
N SER A 217 -7.92 17.09 20.71
CA SER A 217 -9.08 17.97 20.61
C SER A 217 -9.75 17.83 19.24
N ARG A 218 -11.08 17.97 19.19
CA ARG A 218 -11.88 17.87 17.95
C ARG A 218 -12.69 19.15 17.76
N ALA A 219 -12.73 19.67 16.53
CA ALA A 219 -13.37 20.95 16.24
C ALA A 219 -14.90 20.91 16.43
N ALA A 220 -15.55 19.80 16.07
CA ALA A 220 -16.99 19.58 16.28
C ALA A 220 -17.26 18.12 16.70
N GLY A 221 -18.16 17.93 17.66
CA GLY A 221 -18.47 16.59 18.22
C GLY A 221 -19.31 15.71 17.30
N ASP A 222 -20.01 16.32 16.34
CA ASP A 222 -20.98 15.72 15.41
C ASP A 222 -20.48 15.66 13.96
N GLN A 223 -19.23 16.06 13.71
CA GLN A 223 -18.65 15.99 12.36
C GLN A 223 -18.67 14.54 11.85
N GLN A 224 -19.23 14.36 10.64
CA GLN A 224 -19.22 13.09 9.94
C GLN A 224 -17.79 12.70 9.57
N ALA A 225 -17.49 11.42 9.70
CA ALA A 225 -16.22 10.87 9.29
C ALA A 225 -16.04 11.03 7.78
N PHE A 226 -14.85 11.43 7.38
CA PHE A 226 -14.51 11.70 5.99
C PHE A 226 -13.34 10.84 5.55
N VAL A 227 -13.44 10.29 4.34
CA VAL A 227 -12.39 9.51 3.69
C VAL A 227 -12.03 10.17 2.36
N PRO A 228 -10.78 10.63 2.19
CA PRO A 228 -10.31 11.12 0.91
C PRO A 228 -10.45 10.05 -0.20
N PRO A 229 -10.77 10.42 -1.45
CA PRO A 229 -10.91 9.46 -2.54
C PRO A 229 -9.67 8.58 -2.79
N GLU A 230 -8.46 9.15 -2.62
CA GLU A 230 -7.19 8.43 -2.76
C GLU A 230 -6.77 7.67 -1.49
N GLY A 231 -7.54 7.79 -0.40
CA GLY A 231 -7.14 7.40 0.95
C GLY A 231 -6.24 8.41 1.65
N TYR A 232 -5.94 8.14 2.92
CA TYR A 232 -5.17 9.04 3.75
C TYR A 232 -3.68 8.98 3.42
N ALA A 233 -3.04 10.14 3.42
CA ALA A 233 -1.62 10.38 3.13
C ALA A 233 -1.14 9.81 1.79
N ALA A 234 -2.05 9.53 0.84
CA ALA A 234 -1.75 8.82 -0.40
C ALA A 234 -0.60 9.45 -1.20
N LYS A 235 -0.53 10.79 -1.25
CA LYS A 235 0.56 11.54 -1.91
C LYS A 235 1.89 11.42 -1.17
N ALA A 236 1.86 11.49 0.17
CA ALA A 236 3.07 11.41 1.00
C ALA A 236 3.67 10.00 1.08
N LEU A 237 2.83 8.98 0.87
CA LEU A 237 3.23 7.57 0.91
C LEU A 237 3.47 6.96 -0.48
N ARG A 238 3.56 7.77 -1.54
CA ARG A 238 4.02 7.29 -2.85
C ARG A 238 5.52 7.00 -2.82
N SER A 239 5.94 5.94 -3.50
CA SER A 239 7.35 5.55 -3.61
C SER A 239 8.06 5.45 -2.24
N TRP A 240 7.34 4.99 -1.21
CA TRP A 240 7.84 4.79 0.14
C TRP A 240 8.93 3.73 0.20
N SER A 241 10.02 4.03 0.90
CA SER A 241 11.13 3.09 1.08
C SER A 241 10.95 2.28 2.37
N MET A 242 11.05 0.95 2.28
CA MET A 242 11.05 0.07 3.47
C MET A 242 12.27 0.22 4.38
N ARG A 243 13.25 1.06 4.00
CA ARG A 243 14.34 1.46 4.90
C ARG A 243 13.91 2.54 5.91
N ARG A 244 12.78 3.21 5.67
CA ARG A 244 12.20 4.17 6.61
C ARG A 244 11.49 3.40 7.72
N PRO A 245 11.51 3.90 8.97
CA PRO A 245 10.91 3.21 10.09
C PRO A 245 9.37 3.20 10.00
N LEU A 246 8.74 2.15 10.52
CA LEU A 246 7.28 2.03 10.64
C LEU A 246 6.66 3.26 11.34
N ALA A 247 7.33 3.79 12.37
CA ALA A 247 6.89 4.99 13.09
C ALA A 247 6.62 6.19 12.17
N GLU A 248 7.47 6.42 11.17
CA GLU A 248 7.30 7.54 10.25
C GLU A 248 6.12 7.32 9.29
N LEU A 249 5.91 6.07 8.87
CA LEU A 249 4.75 5.68 8.05
C LEU A 249 3.44 5.86 8.84
N CYS A 250 3.42 5.43 10.11
CA CYS A 250 2.29 5.61 11.00
C CYS A 250 1.99 7.08 11.31
N ASP A 251 3.01 7.92 11.55
CA ASP A 251 2.81 9.36 11.79
C ASP A 251 2.13 10.02 10.60
N LEU A 252 2.64 9.81 9.38
CA LEU A 252 2.07 10.42 8.17
C LEU A 252 0.62 9.97 7.93
N ALA A 253 0.36 8.67 8.04
CA ALA A 253 -0.98 8.11 7.85
C ALA A 253 -1.97 8.62 8.91
N LEU A 254 -1.57 8.60 10.19
CA LEU A 254 -2.43 8.96 11.30
C LEU A 254 -2.67 10.48 11.35
N ARG A 255 -1.66 11.30 11.06
CA ARG A 255 -1.78 12.76 11.00
C ARG A 255 -2.81 13.19 9.95
N ASP A 256 -2.71 12.65 8.74
CA ASP A 256 -3.67 12.97 7.67
C ASP A 256 -5.08 12.46 8.01
N PHE A 257 -5.19 11.25 8.55
CA PHE A 257 -6.46 10.71 9.05
C PHE A 257 -7.12 11.59 10.11
N LEU A 258 -6.37 12.03 11.11
CA LEU A 258 -6.89 12.82 12.21
C LEU A 258 -7.32 14.22 11.74
N HIS A 259 -6.50 14.89 10.93
CA HIS A 259 -6.86 16.20 10.39
C HIS A 259 -8.07 16.14 9.45
N ALA A 260 -8.13 15.13 8.57
CA ALA A 260 -9.28 14.91 7.70
C ALA A 260 -10.61 14.71 8.47
N ASN A 261 -10.53 14.23 9.71
CA ASN A 261 -11.69 13.99 10.58
C ASN A 261 -11.89 15.05 11.68
N GLY A 262 -11.22 16.20 11.55
CA GLY A 262 -11.44 17.39 12.40
C GLY A 262 -10.70 17.40 13.73
N TYR A 263 -9.71 16.51 13.90
CA TYR A 263 -8.85 16.52 15.09
C TYR A 263 -7.68 17.50 14.92
N HIS A 264 -7.29 18.11 16.03
CA HIS A 264 -6.19 19.07 16.14
C HIS A 264 -5.37 18.79 17.42
N ASN A 265 -4.18 19.40 17.54
CA ASN A 265 -3.21 19.10 18.59
C ASN A 265 -2.86 17.59 18.65
N VAL A 266 -2.56 17.02 17.48
CA VAL A 266 -2.49 15.57 17.26
C VAL A 266 -1.11 14.99 17.58
N GLU A 267 -0.08 15.81 17.75
CA GLU A 267 1.32 15.40 17.87
C GLU A 267 1.56 14.47 19.06
N GLY A 268 1.08 14.86 20.26
CA GLY A 268 1.20 14.04 21.46
C GLY A 268 0.47 12.70 21.33
N PRO A 269 -0.85 12.70 21.01
CA PRO A 269 -1.61 11.48 20.79
C PRO A 269 -1.04 10.54 19.72
N ILE A 270 -0.52 11.07 18.61
CA ILE A 270 0.14 10.28 17.56
C ILE A 270 1.40 9.61 18.13
N ARG A 271 2.27 10.38 18.79
CA ARG A 271 3.51 9.86 19.38
C ARG A 271 3.22 8.76 20.40
N ASP A 272 2.25 8.97 21.27
CA ASP A 272 1.88 8.00 22.31
C ASP A 272 1.32 6.70 21.69
N SER A 273 0.53 6.83 20.60
CA SER A 273 -0.01 5.68 19.87
C SER A 273 1.07 4.88 19.14
N ILE A 274 2.03 5.57 18.51
CA ILE A 274 3.16 4.93 17.86
C ILE A 274 4.06 4.24 18.89
N ALA A 275 4.35 4.89 20.01
CA ALA A 275 5.13 4.29 21.09
C ALA A 275 4.47 3.02 21.63
N ALA A 276 3.15 3.06 21.87
CA ALA A 276 2.38 1.90 22.29
C ALA A 276 2.44 0.76 21.26
N LEU A 277 2.34 1.06 19.96
CA LEU A 277 2.43 0.07 18.89
C LEU A 277 3.80 -0.60 18.84
N THR A 278 4.87 0.15 19.09
CA THR A 278 6.23 -0.40 19.07
C THR A 278 6.61 -1.18 20.33
N ALA A 279 5.82 -1.05 21.40
CA ALA A 279 6.04 -1.74 22.67
C ALA A 279 5.31 -3.09 22.76
N SER A 280 4.31 -3.33 21.89
CA SER A 280 3.55 -4.58 21.79
C SER A 280 4.25 -5.61 20.90
#